data_AF-A0A3L6TG97-F1
#
_entry.id   AF-A0A3L6TG97-F1
#
_cell.length_a   1.000
_cell.length_b   1.000
_cell.length_c   1.000
_cell.angle_alpha   90.00
_cell.angle_beta   90.00
_cell.angle_gamma   90.00
#
_symmetry.space_group_name_H-M   'P 1'
#
loop_
_entity.id
_entity.type
_entity.pdbx_description
1 polymer ?
#
loop_
_entity_poly.entity_id
_entity_poly.type
_entity_poly.pdbx_seq_one_letter_code
_entity_poly.pdbx_strand_id
1 'polypeptide(L)'
;MVNRSNRDSVYSRMTLLLCARTLKWVASPPVNDLREFGVVRDERTMNTAAFEAAVVAIAKRGGGRLTVPAGRWLTVLFNFTSRMTLFLATGAEILGIQGYSRS
;
A
#
# COMPACT_ATOMS: atom_id res chain seq x y z
N MET A 1 30.68 33.41 -39.85
CA MET A 1 29.87 32.21 -40.16
C MET A 1 30.16 31.14 -39.11
N VAL A 2 29.23 30.86 -38.19
CA VAL A 2 29.40 29.81 -37.16
C VAL A 2 29.10 28.45 -37.79
N ASN A 3 30.09 27.55 -37.72
CA ASN A 3 30.06 26.21 -38.31
C ASN A 3 28.86 25.39 -37.81
N ARG A 4 28.06 24.83 -38.73
CA ARG A 4 26.82 24.09 -38.45
C ARG A 4 27.09 22.84 -37.61
N SER A 5 28.23 22.20 -37.81
CA SER A 5 28.67 20.98 -37.09
C SER A 5 28.92 21.18 -35.59
N ASN A 6 29.27 22.39 -35.14
CA ASN A 6 29.49 22.67 -33.71
C ASN A 6 28.18 22.92 -32.94
N ARG A 7 27.06 23.18 -33.65
CA ARG A 7 25.75 23.43 -33.03
C ARG A 7 25.08 22.13 -32.62
N ASP A 8 25.28 21.05 -33.37
CA ASP A 8 24.59 19.77 -33.15
C ASP A 8 25.10 19.00 -31.89
N SER A 9 26.35 19.27 -31.47
CA SER A 9 26.97 18.64 -30.28
C SER A 9 26.41 19.19 -28.96
N VAL A 10 26.11 20.49 -28.92
CA VAL A 10 25.63 21.16 -27.70
C VAL A 10 24.18 20.75 -27.39
N TYR A 11 23.34 20.58 -28.41
CA TYR A 11 21.97 20.13 -28.24
C TYR A 11 21.87 18.62 -27.92
N SER A 12 22.81 17.80 -28.39
CA SER A 12 22.86 16.37 -28.11
C SER A 12 23.25 16.05 -26.66
N ARG A 13 24.19 16.81 -26.07
CA ARG A 13 24.56 16.65 -24.66
C ARG A 13 23.56 17.27 -23.68
N MET A 14 22.80 18.29 -24.13
CA MET A 14 21.82 18.97 -23.28
C MET A 14 20.45 18.29 -23.25
N THR A 15 20.09 17.52 -24.28
CA THR A 15 18.80 16.79 -24.33
C THR A 15 18.74 15.58 -23.39
N LEU A 16 19.87 14.94 -23.07
CA LEU A 16 19.86 13.77 -22.16
C LEU A 16 19.67 14.11 -20.68
N LEU A 17 19.87 15.37 -20.26
CA LEU A 17 19.73 15.79 -18.86
C LEU A 17 18.29 16.12 -18.45
N LEU A 18 17.38 16.29 -19.41
CA LEU A 18 15.98 16.66 -19.12
C LEU A 18 15.06 15.45 -18.94
N CYS A 19 15.35 14.31 -19.58
CA CYS A 19 14.54 13.09 -19.43
C CYS A 19 14.75 12.36 -18.08
N ALA A 20 15.95 12.44 -17.48
CA ALA A 20 16.26 11.69 -16.26
C ALA A 20 15.68 12.30 -14.97
N ARG A 21 15.14 13.54 -15.00
CA ARG A 21 14.65 14.25 -13.80
C ARG A 21 13.14 14.18 -13.58
N THR A 22 12.35 13.71 -14.54
CA THR A 22 10.88 13.72 -14.45
C THR A 22 10.26 12.33 -14.40
N LEU A 23 11.05 11.27 -14.51
CA LEU A 23 10.62 9.91 -14.19
C LEU A 23 10.57 9.72 -12.67
N LYS A 24 9.65 10.42 -11.99
CA LYS A 24 9.05 9.83 -10.80
C LYS A 24 8.25 8.65 -11.31
N TRP A 25 8.91 7.48 -11.38
CA TRP A 25 8.25 6.20 -11.58
C TRP A 25 7.04 6.19 -10.63
N VAL A 26 5.84 6.00 -11.18
CA VAL A 26 4.65 5.74 -10.38
C VAL A 26 4.89 4.38 -9.73
N ALA A 27 5.50 4.41 -8.55
CA ALA A 27 5.69 3.23 -7.75
C ALA A 27 4.30 2.68 -7.41
N SER A 28 4.12 1.37 -7.59
CA SER A 28 2.89 0.70 -7.18
C SER A 28 2.63 0.98 -5.69
N PRO A 29 1.37 1.16 -5.26
CA PRO A 29 1.08 1.35 -3.85
C PRO A 29 1.68 0.20 -3.03
N PRO A 30 2.30 0.48 -1.87
CA PRO A 30 2.98 -0.54 -1.08
C PRO A 30 1.99 -1.61 -0.65
N VAL A 31 2.37 -2.86 -0.83
CA VAL A 31 1.56 -4.03 -0.52
C VAL A 31 1.99 -4.56 0.85
N ASN A 32 1.04 -4.84 1.72
CA ASN A 32 1.28 -5.36 3.06
C ASN A 32 0.40 -6.60 3.22
N ASP A 33 0.97 -7.70 3.71
CA ASP A 33 0.20 -8.92 3.99
C ASP A 33 -0.26 -8.90 5.45
N LEU A 34 -1.53 -9.22 5.70
CA LEU A 34 -2.10 -9.29 7.04
C LEU A 34 -1.31 -10.25 7.97
N ARG A 35 -0.67 -11.29 7.43
CA ARG A 35 0.17 -12.26 8.16
C ARG A 35 1.38 -11.62 8.84
N GLU A 36 1.88 -10.51 8.31
CA GLU A 36 3.02 -9.78 8.87
C GLU A 36 2.67 -9.06 10.19
N PHE A 37 1.38 -8.89 10.47
CA PHE A 37 0.88 -8.16 11.64
C PHE A 37 0.42 -9.06 12.79
N GLY A 38 0.81 -10.34 12.77
CA GLY A 38 0.58 -11.26 13.89
C GLY A 38 -0.84 -11.82 14.00
N VAL A 39 -1.54 -11.97 12.87
CA VAL A 39 -2.87 -12.62 12.86
C VAL A 39 -2.80 -14.11 13.18
N VAL A 40 -3.84 -14.59 13.86
CA VAL A 40 -4.05 -16.01 14.17
C VAL A 40 -5.24 -16.51 13.37
N ARG A 41 -5.05 -17.61 12.64
CA ARG A 41 -6.07 -18.24 11.79
C ARG A 41 -6.77 -19.38 12.54
N ASP A 42 -7.57 -19.03 13.53
CA ASP A 42 -8.29 -20.00 14.38
C ASP A 42 -9.80 -19.70 14.50
N GLU A 43 -10.31 -18.74 13.73
CA GLU A 43 -11.73 -18.27 13.70
C GLU A 43 -12.30 -17.74 15.03
N ARG A 44 -11.55 -17.88 16.13
CA ARG A 44 -11.95 -17.54 17.50
C ARG A 44 -11.16 -16.37 18.06
N THR A 45 -9.90 -16.23 17.65
CA THR A 45 -9.04 -15.14 18.10
C THR A 45 -9.48 -13.84 17.46
N MET A 46 -9.62 -12.82 18.30
CA MET A 46 -9.89 -11.46 17.87
C MET A 46 -8.65 -10.86 17.21
N ASN A 47 -8.70 -10.67 15.88
CA ASN A 47 -7.60 -10.18 15.06
C ASN A 47 -7.59 -8.65 14.91
N THR A 48 -8.45 -7.93 15.65
CA THR A 48 -8.61 -6.46 15.56
C THR A 48 -7.28 -5.72 15.73
N ALA A 49 -6.44 -6.12 16.68
CA ALA A 49 -5.14 -5.48 16.92
C ALA A 49 -4.20 -5.58 15.71
N ALA A 50 -4.24 -6.69 14.97
CA ALA A 50 -3.45 -6.86 13.76
C ALA A 50 -3.97 -5.97 12.61
N PHE A 51 -5.29 -5.84 12.46
CA PHE A 51 -5.89 -4.89 11.51
C PHE A 51 -5.53 -3.44 11.85
N GLU A 52 -5.63 -3.04 13.13
CA GLU A 52 -5.24 -1.70 13.59
C GLU A 52 -3.74 -1.44 13.33
N ALA A 53 -2.86 -2.41 13.61
CA ALA A 53 -1.43 -2.30 13.32
C ALA A 53 -1.15 -2.14 11.81
N ALA A 54 -1.86 -2.88 10.96
CA ALA A 54 -1.75 -2.77 9.52
C ALA A 54 -2.20 -1.39 9.01
N VAL A 55 -3.31 -0.86 9.54
CA VAL A 55 -3.81 0.49 9.21
C VAL A 55 -2.76 1.54 9.59
N VAL A 56 -2.17 1.45 10.78
CA VAL A 56 -1.12 2.38 11.24
C VAL A 56 0.11 2.31 10.32
N ALA A 57 0.54 1.12 9.92
CA ALA A 57 1.67 0.94 9.00
C ALA A 57 1.40 1.57 7.63
N ILE A 58 0.19 1.39 7.09
CA ILE A 58 -0.23 1.97 5.81
C ILE A 58 -0.36 3.49 5.89
N ALA A 59 -0.92 4.00 6.98
CA ALA A 59 -1.04 5.44 7.23
C ALA A 59 0.33 6.12 7.25
N LYS A 60 1.31 5.53 7.96
CA LYS A 60 2.69 6.03 8.01
C LYS A 60 3.38 6.06 6.64
N ARG A 61 2.98 5.17 5.72
CA ARG A 61 3.50 5.10 4.35
C ARG A 61 2.75 6.02 3.37
N GLY A 62 1.73 6.74 3.82
CA GLY A 62 0.94 7.65 2.99
C GLY A 62 -0.13 6.96 2.13
N GLY A 63 -0.49 5.72 2.47
CA GLY A 63 -1.42 4.88 1.72
C GLY A 63 -0.79 3.56 1.27
N GLY A 64 -1.60 2.69 0.68
CA GLY A 64 -1.16 1.35 0.29
C GLY A 64 -2.28 0.33 0.25
N ARG A 65 -1.90 -0.93 0.01
CA ARG A 65 -2.82 -2.07 -0.02
C ARG A 65 -2.53 -3.01 1.14
N LEU A 66 -3.59 -3.46 1.81
CA LEU A 66 -3.57 -4.56 2.77
C LEU A 66 -4.19 -5.79 2.10
N THR A 67 -3.43 -6.87 1.95
CA THR A 67 -3.91 -8.15 1.45
C THR A 67 -4.32 -9.03 2.61
N VAL A 68 -5.59 -9.47 2.60
CA VAL A 68 -6.15 -10.44 3.53
C VAL A 68 -6.13 -11.81 2.85
N PRO A 69 -5.38 -12.79 3.39
CA PRO A 69 -5.32 -14.12 2.80
C PRO A 69 -6.61 -14.90 3.06
N ALA A 70 -6.78 -16.01 2.32
CA ALA A 70 -7.88 -16.94 2.54
C ALA A 70 -7.94 -17.43 3.99
N GLY A 71 -9.15 -17.49 4.55
CA GLY A 71 -9.40 -17.81 5.96
C GLY A 71 -10.49 -16.91 6.55
N ARG A 72 -10.93 -17.25 7.76
CA ARG A 72 -11.90 -16.46 8.52
C ARG A 72 -11.20 -15.62 9.58
N TRP A 73 -11.47 -14.32 9.56
CA TRP A 73 -10.81 -13.33 10.40
C TRP A 73 -11.84 -12.63 11.28
N LEU A 74 -11.86 -12.98 12.56
CA LEU A 74 -12.76 -12.37 13.54
C LEU A 74 -12.25 -10.98 13.95
N THR A 75 -13.11 -9.97 13.86
CA THR A 75 -12.76 -8.58 14.14
C THR A 75 -13.97 -7.80 14.66
N VAL A 76 -13.71 -6.75 15.43
CA VAL A 76 -14.71 -5.71 15.74
C VAL A 76 -14.55 -4.52 14.81
N LEU A 77 -15.26 -3.43 15.08
CA LEU A 77 -15.10 -2.18 14.36
C LEU A 77 -13.68 -1.63 14.54
N PHE A 78 -13.05 -1.24 13.42
CA PHE A 78 -11.78 -0.52 13.39
C PHE A 78 -11.82 0.54 12.29
N ASN A 79 -10.97 1.56 12.42
CA ASN A 79 -10.96 2.69 11.51
C ASN A 79 -10.06 2.43 10.30
N PHE A 80 -10.49 2.89 9.13
CA PHE A 80 -9.63 2.97 7.95
C PHE A 80 -8.85 4.27 7.92
N THR A 81 -7.77 4.27 7.13
CA THR A 81 -6.98 5.46 6.82
C THR A 81 -7.13 5.86 5.36
N SER A 82 -6.77 7.11 5.04
CA SER A 82 -6.83 7.62 3.67
C SER A 82 -5.89 6.84 2.74
N ARG A 83 -6.29 6.70 1.47
CA ARG A 83 -5.49 6.05 0.41
C ARG A 83 -5.11 4.60 0.72
N MET A 84 -5.94 3.91 1.51
CA MET A 84 -5.81 2.48 1.78
C MET A 84 -6.74 1.68 0.86
N THR A 85 -6.28 0.50 0.43
CA THR A 85 -7.09 -0.51 -0.25
C THR A 85 -7.06 -1.81 0.55
N LEU A 86 -8.22 -2.32 0.92
CA LEU A 86 -8.34 -3.65 1.52
C LEU A 86 -8.63 -4.67 0.41
N PHE A 87 -7.71 -5.60 0.19
CA PHE A 87 -7.82 -6.64 -0.83
C PHE A 87 -8.09 -7.99 -0.18
N LEU A 88 -9.25 -8.58 -0.47
CA LEU A 88 -9.64 -9.90 0.01
C LEU A 88 -9.24 -10.95 -1.03
N ALA A 89 -8.35 -11.86 -0.67
CA ALA A 89 -8.07 -13.02 -1.50
C ALA A 89 -9.31 -13.94 -1.59
N THR A 90 -9.39 -14.75 -2.64
CA THR A 90 -10.45 -15.75 -2.78
C THR A 90 -10.52 -16.64 -1.53
N GLY A 91 -11.70 -16.73 -0.91
CA GLY A 91 -11.90 -17.49 0.33
C GLY A 91 -11.51 -16.74 1.62
N ALA A 92 -11.27 -15.42 1.56
CA ALA A 92 -11.14 -14.59 2.74
C ALA A 92 -12.52 -14.14 3.24
N GLU A 93 -12.80 -14.38 4.51
CA GLU A 93 -14.03 -13.98 5.19
C GLU A 93 -13.69 -13.09 6.39
N ILE A 94 -14.28 -11.89 6.46
CA ILE A 94 -14.16 -11.01 7.62
C ILE A 94 -15.42 -11.15 8.45
N LEU A 95 -15.26 -11.68 9.67
CA LEU A 95 -16.36 -11.90 10.60
C LEU A 95 -16.45 -10.73 11.57
N GLY A 96 -17.52 -9.94 11.44
CA GLY A 96 -17.82 -8.85 12.35
C GLY A 96 -18.56 -9.34 13.60
N ILE A 97 -18.02 -9.08 14.79
CA ILE A 97 -18.71 -9.39 16.05
C ILE A 97 -19.80 -8.33 16.30
N GLN A 98 -21.07 -8.75 16.34
CA GLN A 98 -22.17 -7.87 16.75
C GLN A 98 -22.23 -7.78 18.28
N GLY A 99 -22.22 -6.56 18.84
CA GLY A 99 -22.37 -6.33 20.28
C GLY A 99 -21.14 -5.80 21.03
N TYR A 100 -20.04 -5.49 20.33
CA TYR A 100 -18.88 -4.83 20.96
C TYR A 100 -19.11 -3.31 21.05
N SER A 101 -19.60 -2.84 22.20
CA SER A 101 -19.65 -1.41 22.55
C SER A 101 -18.35 -1.05 23.29
N ARG A 102 -17.47 -0.25 22.68
CA ARG A 102 -16.36 0.39 23.44
C ARG A 102 -16.99 1.48 24.32
N SER A 103 -17.06 1.22 25.62
CA SER A 103 -17.44 2.19 26.66
C SER A 103 -16.41 3.31 26.80
#